data_AF-A0A1C6JJB3-F1
#
_entry.id   AF-A0A1C6JJB3-F1
#
_cell.length_a   1.000
_cell.length_b   1.000
_cell.length_c   1.000
_cell.angle_alpha   90.00
_cell.angle_beta   90.00
_cell.angle_gamma   90.00
#
_symmetry.space_group_name_H-M   'P 1'
#
loop_
_entity.id
_entity.type
_entity.pdbx_description
1 polymer ?
#
loop_
_entity_poly.entity_id
_entity_poly.type
_entity_poly.pdbx_seq_one_letter_code
_entity_poly.pdbx_strand_id
1 'polypeptide(L)' 'MKKLKKLTREQKGFLANNGLNPNDFLVERATPYEFVFCNIHTKVLWNFRR' A
#
# COMPACT_ATOMS: atom_id res chain seq x y z
N MET A 1 -14.80 -2.24 6.64
CA MET A 1 -13.51 -1.96 5.97
C MET A 1 -13.53 -2.62 4.60
N LYS A 2 -13.09 -1.94 3.53
CA LYS A 2 -12.93 -2.59 2.21
C LYS A 2 -11.93 -3.75 2.34
N LYS A 3 -12.08 -4.75 1.48
CA LYS A 3 -11.27 -5.97 1.51
C LYS A 3 -9.81 -5.63 1.21
N LEU A 4 -8.93 -5.67 2.22
CA LEU A 4 -7.49 -5.50 2.05
C LEU A 4 -6.94 -6.63 1.18
N LYS A 5 -6.10 -6.29 0.22
CA LYS A 5 -5.48 -7.23 -0.73
C LYS A 5 -3.97 -7.26 -0.53
N LYS A 6 -3.36 -8.39 -0.91
CA LYS A 6 -1.90 -8.50 -0.99
C LYS A 6 -1.38 -7.57 -2.09
N LEU A 7 -0.17 -7.06 -1.89
CA LEU A 7 0.49 -6.15 -2.83
C LEU A 7 0.92 -6.86 -4.12
N THR A 8 0.76 -6.17 -5.26
CA THR A 8 1.36 -6.57 -6.54
C THR A 8 2.86 -6.27 -6.55
N ARG A 9 3.61 -6.81 -7.53
CA ARG A 9 5.05 -6.52 -7.69
C ARG A 9 5.32 -5.02 -7.84
N GLU A 10 4.48 -4.32 -8.59
CA GLU A 10 4.58 -2.88 -8.81
C GLU A 10 4.42 -2.10 -7.49
N GLN A 11 3.39 -2.42 -6.70
CA GLN A 11 3.12 -1.77 -5.41
C GLN A 11 4.24 -2.03 -4.40
N LYS A 12 4.83 -3.23 -4.40
CA LYS A 12 6.01 -3.52 -3.58
C LYS A 12 7.20 -2.65 -3.98
N GLY A 13 7.43 -2.50 -5.29
CA GLY A 13 8.46 -1.61 -5.82
C GLY A 13 8.22 -0.15 -5.42
N PHE A 14 6.97 0.32 -5.53
CA PHE A 14 6.59 1.68 -5.12
C PHE A 14 6.90 1.94 -3.64
N LEU A 15 6.50 1.05 -2.74
CA LEU A 15 6.80 1.17 -1.31
C LEU A 15 8.30 1.14 -1.03
N ALA A 16 9.04 0.21 -1.64
CA ALA A 16 10.49 0.12 -1.47
C ALA A 16 11.22 1.38 -1.97
N ASN A 17 10.80 1.94 -3.11
CA ASN A 17 11.35 3.19 -3.64
C ASN A 17 11.08 4.40 -2.72
N ASN A 18 10.00 4.35 -1.93
CA ASN A 18 9.68 5.35 -0.89
C ASN A 18 10.33 5.03 0.47
N GLY A 19 11.25 4.05 0.53
CA GLY A 19 11.97 3.67 1.76
C GLY A 19 11.12 2.86 2.75
N LEU A 20 10.00 2.29 2.32
CA LEU A 20 9.09 1.51 3.15
C LEU A 20 9.26 0.01 2.90
N ASN A 21 9.10 -0.80 3.94
CA ASN A 21 9.10 -2.26 3.83
C ASN A 21 7.73 -2.76 3.34
N PRO A 22 7.62 -3.34 2.13
CA PRO A 22 6.33 -3.76 1.59
C PRO A 22 5.64 -4.87 2.38
N ASN A 23 6.38 -5.64 3.19
CA ASN A 23 5.80 -6.70 4.00
C ASN A 23 4.94 -6.16 5.15
N ASP A 24 5.11 -4.89 5.50
CA ASP A 24 4.34 -4.22 6.55
C ASP A 24 3.03 -3.64 6.02
N PHE A 25 2.71 -3.83 4.74
CA PHE A 25 1.56 -3.19 4.09
C PHE A 25 0.67 -4.15 3.32
N LEU A 26 -0.62 -3.82 3.30
CA LEU A 26 -1.63 -4.35 2.37
C LEU A 26 -2.18 -3.19 1.55
N VAL A 27 -2.81 -3.47 0.40
CA VAL A 27 -3.48 -2.43 -0.39
C VAL A 27 -4.98 -2.48 -0.14
N GLU A 28 -5.57 -1.34 0.23
CA GLU A 28 -7.02 -1.18 0.29
C GLU A 28 -7.58 -0.79 -1.08
N ARG A 29 -6.92 0.17 -1.73
CA ARG A 29 -7.35 0.73 -3.00
C ARG A 29 -6.15 1.00 -3.90
N ALA A 30 -6.28 0.64 -5.16
CA ALA A 30 -5.34 1.00 -6.21
C ALA A 30 -6.16 1.58 -7.37
N THR A 31 -5.89 2.84 -7.71
CA THR A 31 -6.47 3.52 -8.87
C THR A 31 -5.33 4.00 -9.78
N PRO A 32 -5.63 4.49 -10.98
CA PRO A 32 -4.60 5.12 -11.82
C PRO A 32 -3.86 6.28 -11.13
N TYR A 33 -4.51 7.00 -10.21
CA TYR A 33 -3.99 8.24 -9.61
C TYR A 33 -3.43 8.06 -8.19
N GLU A 34 -3.91 7.07 -7.44
CA GLU A 34 -3.56 6.89 -6.03
C GLU A 34 -3.48 5.41 -5.61
N PHE A 35 -2.61 5.15 -4.64
CA PHE A 35 -2.58 3.94 -3.84
C PHE A 35 -2.94 4.26 -2.39
N VAL A 36 -3.88 3.50 -1.83
CA VAL A 36 -4.17 3.51 -0.39
C VAL A 36 -3.63 2.22 0.20
N PHE A 37 -2.54 2.33 0.95
CA PHE A 37 -1.92 1.23 1.67
C PHE A 37 -2.35 1.22 3.14
N CYS A 38 -2.54 0.04 3.71
CA CYS A 38 -2.81 -0.16 5.11
C CYS A 38 -1.59 -0.77 5.77
N ASN A 39 -1.02 -0.10 6.78
CA ASN A 39 0.05 -0.69 7.57
C ASN A 39 -0.53 -1.77 8.50
N ILE A 40 0.02 -2.98 8.47
CA ILE A 40 -0.54 -4.12 9.20
C ILE A 40 -0.34 -4.03 10.71
N HIS A 41 0.68 -3.29 11.16
CA HIS A 41 1.04 -3.15 12.57
C HIS A 41 0.22 -2.04 13.23
N THR A 42 0.13 -0.88 12.56
CA THR A 42 -0.60 0.29 13.11
C THR A 42 -2.06 0.37 12.68
N LYS A 43 -2.47 -0.43 11.68
CA LYS A 43 -3.80 -0.38 11.02
C LYS A 43 -4.14 0.97 10.38
N VAL A 44 -3.17 1.87 10.23
CA VAL A 44 -3.36 3.20 9.63
C VAL A 44 -3.34 3.09 8.10
N LEU A 45 -4.22 3.86 7.46
CA LEU A 45 -4.28 4.00 6.01
C LEU A 45 -3.41 5.17 5.55
N TRP A 46 -2.57 4.89 4.56
CA TRP A 46 -1.62 5.84 3.97
C TRP A 46 -2.00 6.02 2.51
N ASN A 47 -2.34 7.24 2.14
CA ASN A 47 -2.67 7.58 0.75
C ASN A 47 -1.43 8.15 0.06
N PHE A 48 -1.01 7.48 -1.00
CA PHE A 48 0.10 7.89 -1.86
C PHE A 48 -0.44 8.26 -3.23
N ARG A 49 -0.09 9.45 -3.69
CA ARG A 49 -0.25 9.81 -5.10
C ARG A 49 0.80 9.06 -5.92
N ARG A 50 0.37 8.53 -7.07
CA ARG A 50 1.25 7.87 -8.03
C ARG A 50 2.14 8.88 -8.75
#